data_AF-A0A4R1WRK5-F1
#
_entry.id   AF-A0A4R1WRK5-F1
#
_cell.length_a   1.000
_cell.length_b   1.000
_cell.length_c   1.000
_cell.angle_alpha   90.00
_cell.angle_beta   90.00
_cell.angle_gamma   90.00
#
_symmetry.space_group_name_H-M   'P 1'
#
loop_
_entity.id
_entity.type
_entity.pdbx_description
1 polymer ?
#
loop_
_entity_poly.entity_id
_entity_poly.type
_entity_poly.pdbx_seq_one_letter_code
_entity_poly.pdbx_strand_id
1 'polypeptide(L)'
;MLDVDPNPPLAQRALKAERDIGMVLPCNVVERAEGLDTTLVQALDPEVMARVSGPAELTEVADDAARRLRGALATSSDERVGPNRSLPSNVS
;
A
#
# COMPACT_ATOMS: atom_id res chain seq x y z
N MET A 1 -13.35 -11.12 -0.89
CA MET A 1 -13.68 -9.80 -0.32
C MET A 1 -12.74 -9.58 0.85
N LEU A 2 -11.57 -9.02 0.56
CA LEU A 2 -10.55 -8.71 1.55
C LEU A 2 -10.96 -7.45 2.31
N ASP A 3 -11.17 -7.58 3.62
CA ASP A 3 -11.31 -6.44 4.53
C ASP A 3 -9.94 -5.75 4.67
N VAL A 4 -9.57 -4.93 3.69
CA VAL A 4 -8.45 -4.00 3.79
C VAL A 4 -8.94 -2.78 4.56
N ASP A 5 -9.19 -2.96 5.85
CA ASP A 5 -9.59 -1.85 6.70
C ASP A 5 -8.39 -0.89 6.91
N PRO A 6 -8.61 0.43 6.79
CA PRO A 6 -7.56 1.41 7.05
C PRO A 6 -7.12 1.31 8.51
N ASN A 7 -5.82 1.20 8.76
CA ASN A 7 -5.26 1.15 10.13
C ASN A 7 -5.28 2.55 10.79
N PRO A 8 -6.22 2.84 11.71
CA PRO A 8 -6.42 4.22 12.17
C PRO A 8 -5.24 4.76 13.01
N PRO A 9 -4.61 3.98 13.90
CA PRO A 9 -3.39 4.42 14.59
C PRO A 9 -2.24 4.79 13.65
N LEU A 10 -2.04 4.06 12.55
CA LEU A 10 -0.99 4.40 11.58
C LEU A 10 -1.31 5.65 10.80
N ALA A 11 -2.55 5.81 10.33
CA ALA A 11 -2.99 7.02 9.63
C ALA A 11 -2.83 8.27 10.51
N GLN A 12 -3.18 8.19 11.80
CA GLN A 12 -2.98 9.30 12.74
C GLN A 12 -1.51 9.62 12.98
N ARG A 13 -0.62 8.61 13.04
CA ARG A 13 0.82 8.84 13.18
C ARG A 13 1.40 9.50 11.93
N ALA A 14 0.99 9.06 10.74
CA ALA A 14 1.40 9.68 9.48
C ALA A 14 0.96 11.15 9.42
N LEU A 15 -0.32 11.44 9.69
CA LEU A 15 -0.88 12.80 9.67
C LEU A 15 -0.24 13.76 10.70
N LYS A 16 0.31 13.22 11.79
CA LYS A 16 1.06 14.02 12.78
C LYS A 16 2.48 14.35 12.31
N ALA A 17 3.09 13.48 11.51
CA ALA A 17 4.43 13.65 10.97
C ALA A 17 4.42 14.56 9.73
N GLU A 18 3.47 14.34 8.83
CA GLU A 18 3.27 15.15 7.62
C GLU A 18 1.77 15.33 7.39
N ARG A 19 1.30 16.58 7.32
CA ARG A 19 -0.13 16.86 7.15
C ARG A 19 -0.59 16.57 5.73
N ASP A 20 0.27 16.82 4.74
CA ASP A 20 -0.06 16.66 3.33
C ASP A 20 -0.11 15.19 2.90
N ILE A 21 0.41 14.26 3.72
CA ILE A 21 0.27 12.80 3.53
C ILE A 21 -1.20 12.36 3.46
N GLY A 22 -2.12 13.16 4.02
CA GLY A 22 -3.56 12.92 3.93
C GLY A 22 -4.07 12.82 2.49
N MET A 23 -3.36 13.40 1.51
CA MET A 23 -3.73 13.31 0.09
C MET A 23 -3.57 11.91 -0.50
N VAL A 24 -2.72 11.07 0.10
CA VAL A 24 -2.42 9.72 -0.38
C VAL A 24 -2.97 8.63 0.54
N LEU A 25 -3.69 9.01 1.60
CA LEU A 25 -4.40 8.10 2.49
C LEU A 25 -5.87 7.92 2.02
N PRO A 26 -6.46 6.71 2.16
CA PRO A 26 -5.87 5.48 2.67
C PRO A 26 -4.91 4.82 1.67
N CYS A 27 -4.12 3.85 2.14
CA CYS A 27 -3.24 3.06 1.27
C CYS A 27 -4.08 2.31 0.23
N ASN A 28 -3.83 2.55 -1.06
CA ASN A 28 -4.65 2.00 -2.13
C ASN A 28 -4.39 0.50 -2.32
N VAL A 29 -5.47 -0.29 -2.36
CA VAL A 29 -5.45 -1.72 -2.73
C VAL A 29 -6.43 -1.95 -3.88
N VAL A 30 -6.01 -2.72 -4.87
CA VAL A 30 -6.77 -3.08 -6.06
C VAL A 30 -6.92 -4.60 -6.11
N GLU A 31 -8.16 -5.07 -6.16
CA GLU A 31 -8.51 -6.46 -6.41
C GLU A 31 -9.04 -6.59 -7.84
N ARG A 32 -8.51 -7.52 -8.63
CA ARG A 32 -8.96 -7.74 -10.01
C ARG A 32 -8.97 -9.24 -10.33
N ALA A 33 -10.04 -9.71 -10.96
CA ALA A 33 -10.08 -11.08 -11.47
C ALA A 33 -9.08 -11.25 -12.63
N GLU A 34 -8.29 -12.32 -12.58
CA GLU A 34 -7.33 -12.75 -13.61
C GLU A 34 -7.71 -14.16 -14.12
N GLY A 35 -8.95 -14.33 -14.58
CA GLY A 35 -9.49 -15.62 -15.01
C GLY A 35 -10.69 -16.03 -14.17
N LEU A 36 -11.11 -17.29 -14.28
CA LEU A 36 -12.29 -17.80 -13.58
C LEU A 36 -12.05 -17.98 -12.09
N ASP A 37 -10.85 -18.39 -11.69
CA ASP A 37 -10.52 -18.79 -10.33
C ASP A 37 -9.27 -18.09 -9.77
N THR A 38 -8.84 -16.98 -10.38
CA THR A 38 -7.65 -16.24 -9.93
C THR A 38 -8.01 -14.80 -9.66
N THR A 39 -7.58 -14.31 -8.50
CA THR A 39 -7.74 -12.91 -8.11
C THR A 39 -6.37 -12.30 -7.88
N LEU A 40 -6.05 -11.29 -8.67
CA LEU A 40 -4.87 -10.48 -8.47
C LEU A 40 -5.16 -9.39 -7.45
N VAL A 41 -4.39 -9.37 -6.36
CA VAL A 41 -4.41 -8.32 -5.34
C VAL A 41 -3.13 -7.50 -5.44
N GLN A 42 -3.26 -6.20 -5.67
CA GLN A 42 -2.15 -5.26 -5.75
C GLN A 42 -2.31 -4.19 -4.69
N ALA A 43 -1.26 -3.91 -3.94
CA ALA A 43 -1.27 -2.86 -2.93
C ALA A 43 -0.13 -1.87 -3.18
N LEU A 44 -0.40 -0.59 -2.94
CA LEU A 44 0.61 0.45 -3.00
C LEU A 44 1.61 0.26 -1.84
N ASP A 45 2.91 0.35 -2.13
CA ASP A 45 3.95 0.16 -1.11
C ASP A 45 4.08 1.42 -0.23
N PRO A 46 3.82 1.32 1.10
CA PRO A 46 3.95 2.45 2.01
C PRO A 46 5.35 3.07 2.03
N GLU A 47 6.40 2.27 1.82
CA GLU A 47 7.78 2.76 1.78
C GLU A 47 8.02 3.64 0.55
N VAL A 48 7.40 3.31 -0.58
CA VAL A 48 7.44 4.14 -1.80
C VAL A 48 6.69 5.44 -1.59
N MET A 49 5.52 5.40 -0.92
CA MET A 49 4.73 6.60 -0.62
C MET A 49 5.47 7.57 0.31
N ALA A 50 6.16 7.05 1.33
CA ALA A 50 6.92 7.87 2.26
C ALA A 50 8.10 8.59 1.58
N ARG A 51 8.79 7.91 0.64
CA ARG A 51 9.87 8.52 -0.16
C ARG A 51 9.37 9.67 -1.04
N VAL A 52 8.14 9.59 -1.54
CA VAL A 52 7.52 10.66 -2.34
C VAL A 52 7.09 11.84 -1.47
N SER A 53 6.75 11.59 -0.20
CA SER A 53 6.15 12.59 0.69
C SER A 53 7.18 13.46 1.40
N GLY A 54 8.43 13.00 1.56
CA GLY A 54 9.59 13.86 1.89
C GLY A 54 10.16 13.76 3.32
N PRO A 55 9.38 13.68 4.41
CA PRO A 55 9.95 13.69 5.76
C PRO A 55 10.51 12.33 6.20
N ALA A 56 11.68 12.38 6.85
CA ALA A 56 12.32 11.21 7.44
C ALA A 56 11.46 10.58 8.54
N GLU A 57 10.63 11.37 9.23
CA GLU A 57 9.72 10.90 10.29
C GLU A 57 8.67 9.90 9.79
N LEU A 58 8.39 9.86 8.47
CA LEU A 58 7.46 8.89 7.89
C LEU A 58 8.06 7.49 7.74
N THR A 59 9.39 7.34 7.80
CA THR A 59 10.07 6.05 7.56
C THR A 59 9.58 4.98 8.54
N GLU A 60 9.53 5.27 9.83
CA GLU A 60 9.09 4.29 10.84
C GLU A 60 7.60 3.92 10.71
N VAL A 61 6.76 4.86 10.24
CA VAL A 61 5.34 4.62 10.01
C VAL A 61 5.16 3.76 8.75
N ALA A 62 5.95 4.04 7.71
CA ALA A 62 5.96 3.30 6.46
C ALA A 62 6.46 1.87 6.65
N ASP A 63 7.53 1.66 7.41
CA ASP A 63 8.06 0.33 7.73
C ASP A 63 7.02 -0.54 8.48
N ASP A 64 6.32 0.06 9.45
CA ASP A 64 5.27 -0.66 10.18
C ASP A 64 4.08 -0.97 9.29
N ALA A 65 3.67 -0.03 8.43
CA ALA A 65 2.61 -0.24 7.45
C ALA A 65 2.99 -1.35 6.45
N ALA A 66 4.22 -1.34 5.94
CA ALA A 66 4.71 -2.30 4.97
C ALA A 66 4.81 -3.72 5.57
N ARG A 67 5.29 -3.87 6.80
CA ARG A 67 5.27 -5.18 7.50
C ARG A 67 3.86 -5.74 7.64
N ARG A 68 2.89 -4.91 8.07
CA ARG A 68 1.50 -5.34 8.24
C ARG A 68 0.85 -5.72 6.92
N LEU A 69 1.07 -4.91 5.88
CA LEU A 69 0.56 -5.18 4.54
C LEU A 69 1.13 -6.50 3.98
N ARG A 70 2.44 -6.70 4.08
CA ARG A 70 3.09 -7.97 3.67
C ARG A 70 2.54 -9.16 4.47
N GLY A 71 2.31 -8.99 5.76
CA GLY A 71 1.68 -10.01 6.60
C GLY A 71 0.26 -10.37 6.15
N ALA A 72 -0.57 -9.37 5.89
CA ALA A 72 -1.95 -9.57 5.43
C ALA A 72 -2.00 -10.29 4.06
N LEU A 73 -1.12 -9.88 3.13
CA LEU A 73 -1.01 -10.49 1.81
C LEU A 73 -0.44 -11.92 1.86
N ALA A 74 0.45 -12.23 2.81
CA ALA A 74 0.97 -13.58 3.01
C ALA A 74 -0.09 -14.52 3.59
N THR A 75 -1.01 -14.00 4.42
CA THR A 75 -2.12 -14.78 4.98
C THR A 75 -3.30 -14.96 4.03
N SER A 76 -3.41 -14.14 3.00
CA SER A 76 -4.51 -14.17 2.03
C SER A 76 -4.25 -15.11 0.85
N SER A 77 -3.40 -16.12 1.02
CA SER A 77 -2.95 -17.02 -0.05
C SER A 77 -4.09 -17.63 -0.87
N ASP A 78 -4.44 -16.91 -1.95
CA ASP A 78 -4.33 -17.38 -3.33
C ASP A 78 -3.34 -16.46 -4.07
N GLU A 79 -2.51 -17.03 -4.94
CA GLU A 79 -1.08 -16.69 -5.06
C GLU A 79 -0.69 -15.50 -5.97
N ARG A 80 0.51 -14.95 -5.69
CA ARG A 80 1.36 -14.03 -6.48
C ARG A 80 1.09 -12.52 -6.37
N VAL A 81 1.55 -11.95 -5.25
CA VAL A 81 1.86 -10.51 -5.13
C VAL A 81 3.07 -10.18 -6.00
N GLY A 82 2.82 -9.58 -7.17
CA GLY A 82 3.88 -9.04 -8.02
C GLY A 82 4.43 -7.72 -7.46
N PRO A 83 5.76 -7.55 -7.30
CA PRO A 83 6.32 -6.24 -7.01
C PRO A 83 6.03 -5.30 -8.18
N ASN A 84 5.47 -4.13 -7.87
CA ASN A 84 5.10 -3.06 -8.78
C ASN A 84 6.22 -2.78 -9.82
N ARG A 85 6.12 -3.37 -11.02
CA ARG A 85 6.98 -3.03 -12.16
C ARG A 85 6.33 -1.88 -12.91
N SER A 86 6.97 -0.72 -12.76
CA SER A 86 6.99 0.48 -13.62
C SER A 86 5.88 0.60 -14.68
N LEU A 87 5.08 1.66 -14.53
CA LEU A 87 4.18 2.19 -15.56
C LEU A 87 4.89 2.30 -16.92
N PRO A 88 4.27 1.88 -18.04
CA PRO A 88 4.82 2.15 -19.36
C PRO A 88 4.83 3.66 -19.61
N SER A 89 5.99 4.15 -20.03
CA SER A 89 6.27 5.52 -20.45
C SER A 89 5.55 5.87 -21.76
N ASN A 90 4.22 5.93 -21.72
CA ASN A 90 3.44 6.49 -22.82
C ASN A 90 2.15 7.16 -22.32
N VAL A 91 2.33 8.35 -21.73
CA VAL A 91 1.30 9.38 -21.68
C VAL A 91 1.89 10.55 -22.47
N SER A 92 1.47 10.66 -23.73
CA SER A 92 1.63 11.86 -24.56
C SER A 92 0.48 12.82 -24.28
#